data_AF-A0A5C6CQ01-F1
#
_entry.id   AF-A0A5C6CQ01-F1
#
_cell.length_a   1.000
_cell.length_b   1.000
_cell.length_c   1.000
_cell.angle_alpha   90.00
_cell.angle_beta   90.00
_cell.angle_gamma   90.00
#
_symmetry.space_group_name_H-M   'P 1'
#
loop_
_entity.id
_entity.type
_entity.pdbx_description
1 polymer ?
#
loop_
_entity_poly.entity_id
_entity_poly.type
_entity_poly.pdbx_seq_one_letter_code
_entity_poly.pdbx_strand_id
1 'polypeptide(L)'
;MKLLKPIRLAICAVAAGILLYFFPLVRIRKLGSAATPGLVSNTQSEPEIAAPNGTPPPQITTFVETLWSERLPQAAGNAASVDDVLAMAATDADRARSEFGREVGLGGPTFLFLRGRGRIESFNEDECHLIIEGQKQSVTLEIGILLGNAVRDATGLVSIGEFPNSQEFNRLSAELNQRCESEVISPVRDSLAVGALVEFVGCGEVRKNNDFDPLRLVPIQLNAMKPAESTE
;
A
#
# COMPACT_ATOMS: atom_id res chain seq x y z
N MET A 1 51.33 31.19 37.70
CA MET A 1 51.23 30.37 36.48
C MET A 1 49.80 29.83 36.28
N LYS A 2 48.80 30.70 36.02
CA LYS A 2 47.39 30.31 35.80
C LYS A 2 46.62 31.27 34.87
N LEU A 3 47.26 31.80 33.81
CA LEU A 3 46.61 32.77 32.89
C LEU A 3 46.66 32.39 31.40
N LEU A 4 47.11 31.18 31.04
CA LEU A 4 47.23 30.75 29.62
C LEU A 4 46.02 29.97 29.09
N LYS A 5 45.16 29.45 29.98
CA LYS A 5 43.99 28.62 29.60
C LYS A 5 42.82 29.39 28.96
N PRO A 6 42.43 30.61 29.42
CA PRO A 6 41.27 31.29 28.84
C PRO A 6 41.55 31.83 27.43
N ILE A 7 42.80 32.21 27.15
CA ILE A 7 43.22 32.74 25.84
C ILE A 7 43.16 31.65 24.76
N ARG A 8 43.59 30.42 25.08
CA ARG A 8 43.50 29.29 24.13
C ARG A 8 42.05 28.89 23.84
N LEU A 9 41.17 28.96 24.84
CA LEU A 9 39.74 28.67 24.66
C LEU A 9 39.07 29.72 23.77
N ALA A 10 39.41 31.00 23.96
CA ALA A 10 38.91 32.09 23.13
C ALA A 10 39.35 31.95 21.66
N ILE A 11 40.62 31.58 21.42
CA ILE A 11 41.15 31.35 20.06
C ILE A 11 40.43 30.18 19.38
N CYS A 12 40.21 29.06 20.09
CA CYS A 12 39.46 27.93 19.55
C CYS A 12 38.00 28.28 19.21
N ALA A 13 37.32 29.08 20.04
CA ALA A 13 35.95 29.50 19.78
C ALA A 13 35.84 30.41 18.54
N VAL A 14 36.79 31.34 18.37
CA VAL A 14 36.85 32.21 17.18
C VAL A 14 37.14 31.40 15.92
N ALA A 15 38.09 30.45 15.97
CA ALA A 15 38.40 29.58 14.84
C ALA A 15 37.20 28.70 14.43
N ALA A 16 36.47 28.14 15.40
CA ALA A 16 35.25 27.37 15.13
C ALA A 16 34.15 28.24 14.53
N GLY A 17 33.98 29.49 15.00
CA GLY A 17 33.03 30.44 14.43
C GLY A 17 33.33 30.80 12.97
N ILE A 18 34.62 31.03 12.64
CA ILE A 18 35.06 31.30 11.26
C ILE A 18 34.82 30.06 10.37
N LEU A 19 35.10 28.86 10.88
CA LEU A 19 34.88 27.62 10.13
C LEU A 19 33.38 27.42 9.81
N LEU A 20 32.50 27.64 10.78
CA LEU A 20 31.04 27.53 10.58
C LEU A 20 30.47 28.63 9.68
N TYR A 21 31.13 29.78 9.58
CA TYR A 21 30.76 30.84 8.65
C TYR A 21 31.06 30.45 7.19
N PHE A 22 32.24 29.85 6.93
CA PHE A 22 32.61 29.41 5.57
C PHE A 22 32.03 28.05 5.19
N PHE A 23 31.72 27.20 6.18
CA PHE A 23 31.14 25.87 5.99
C PHE A 23 29.89 25.71 6.87
N PRO A 24 28.77 26.38 6.53
CA PRO A 24 27.53 26.19 7.27
C PRO A 24 27.07 24.74 7.16
N LEU A 25 26.82 24.10 8.31
CA LEU A 25 26.39 22.70 8.41
C LEU A 25 25.02 22.42 7.76
N VAL A 26 24.25 23.46 7.45
CA VAL A 26 22.93 23.35 6.82
C VAL A 26 22.84 24.35 5.68
N ARG A 27 22.61 23.86 4.45
CA ARG A 27 22.35 24.70 3.28
C ARG A 27 20.85 24.87 3.09
N ILE A 28 20.31 26.01 3.51
CA ILE A 28 18.92 26.37 3.23
C ILE A 28 18.84 26.85 1.77
N ARG A 29 18.26 26.05 0.88
CA ARG A 29 17.90 26.51 -0.47
C ARG A 29 16.55 27.23 -0.39
N LYS A 30 16.54 28.48 -0.86
CA LYS A 30 15.32 29.26 -1.05
C LYS A 30 14.49 28.57 -2.14
N LEU A 31 13.27 28.12 -1.84
CA LEU A 31 12.30 27.78 -2.89
C LEU A 31 11.93 29.10 -3.59
N GLY A 32 12.39 29.26 -4.82
CA GLY A 32 11.95 30.33 -5.69
C GLY A 32 10.48 30.10 -6.05
N SER A 33 9.63 31.05 -5.68
CA SER A 33 8.26 31.14 -6.14
C SER A 33 8.19 31.97 -7.43
N ALA A 34 7.31 31.50 -8.32
CA ALA A 34 6.66 32.16 -9.46
C ALA A 34 7.36 32.22 -10.84
N ALA A 35 6.87 31.32 -11.71
CA ALA A 35 6.18 31.61 -12.98
C ALA A 35 6.89 32.39 -14.10
N THR A 36 7.15 31.71 -15.23
CA THR A 36 6.84 32.19 -16.60
C THR A 36 6.86 31.00 -17.60
N PRO A 37 6.14 31.10 -18.73
CA PRO A 37 5.66 29.98 -19.54
C PRO A 37 6.69 29.52 -20.56
N GLY A 38 6.66 28.22 -20.87
CA GLY A 38 7.50 27.64 -21.92
C GLY A 38 7.61 26.15 -21.75
N LEU A 39 6.66 25.43 -22.35
CA LEU A 39 6.66 23.98 -22.47
C LEU A 39 7.87 23.55 -23.31
N VAL A 40 8.92 23.05 -22.67
CA VAL A 40 9.88 22.16 -23.32
C VAL A 40 10.25 21.07 -22.32
N SER A 41 9.58 19.93 -22.47
CA SER A 41 9.84 18.70 -21.74
C SER A 41 11.22 18.19 -22.14
N ASN A 42 12.24 18.51 -21.36
CA ASN A 42 13.52 17.81 -21.46
C ASN A 42 13.52 16.70 -20.41
N THR A 43 13.06 15.52 -20.81
CA THR A 43 13.25 14.28 -20.08
C THR A 43 14.75 14.03 -20.02
N GLN A 44 15.40 14.46 -18.94
CA GLN A 44 16.72 13.96 -18.61
C GLN A 44 16.55 12.52 -18.12
N SER A 45 16.87 11.59 -18.99
CA SER A 45 17.03 10.17 -18.69
C SER A 45 18.06 10.04 -17.57
N GLU A 46 17.60 9.69 -16.37
CA GLU A 46 18.47 9.09 -15.37
C GLU A 46 19.04 7.78 -15.94
N PRO A 47 20.29 7.41 -15.60
CA PRO A 47 20.91 6.22 -16.15
C PRO A 47 20.08 4.99 -15.75
N GLU A 48 19.70 4.20 -16.76
CA GLU A 48 19.05 2.90 -16.63
C GLU A 48 19.96 1.97 -15.84
N ILE A 49 19.71 1.86 -14.53
CA ILE A 49 20.40 0.88 -13.69
C ILE A 49 19.79 -0.48 -14.02
N ALA A 50 20.53 -1.28 -14.79
CA ALA A 50 20.18 -2.66 -15.09
C ALA A 50 19.92 -3.44 -13.80
N ALA A 51 18.86 -4.24 -13.80
CA ALA A 51 18.59 -5.23 -12.76
C ALA A 51 19.83 -6.13 -12.56
N PRO A 52 20.04 -6.71 -11.35
CA PRO A 52 21.23 -7.51 -11.03
C PRO A 52 21.49 -8.71 -11.98
N ASN A 53 20.53 -9.05 -12.85
CA ASN A 53 20.61 -10.17 -13.78
C ASN A 53 20.74 -9.77 -15.26
N GLY A 54 20.96 -8.50 -15.60
CA GLY A 54 21.21 -8.06 -16.99
C GLY A 54 19.97 -8.07 -17.92
N THR A 55 18.79 -8.36 -17.38
CA THR A 55 17.51 -8.18 -18.09
C THR A 55 17.14 -6.69 -18.07
N PRO A 56 16.75 -6.08 -19.21
CA PRO A 56 16.17 -4.74 -19.22
C PRO A 56 14.97 -4.70 -18.26
N PRO A 57 14.81 -3.63 -17.46
CA PRO A 57 13.65 -3.50 -16.59
C PRO A 57 12.36 -3.61 -17.43
N PRO A 58 11.34 -4.33 -16.95
CA PRO A 58 10.11 -4.47 -17.70
C PRO A 58 9.46 -3.10 -17.90
N GLN A 59 8.87 -2.87 -19.07
CA GLN A 59 8.01 -1.71 -19.26
C GLN A 59 6.84 -1.83 -18.27
N ILE A 60 6.68 -0.84 -17.39
CA ILE A 60 5.75 -0.89 -16.25
C ILE A 60 4.34 -1.33 -16.67
N THR A 61 3.84 -0.82 -17.79
CA THR A 61 2.51 -1.15 -18.34
C THR A 61 2.38 -2.64 -18.70
N THR A 62 3.39 -3.25 -19.34
CA THR A 62 3.35 -4.68 -19.68
C THR A 62 3.44 -5.55 -18.42
N PHE A 63 4.24 -5.12 -17.44
CA PHE A 63 4.32 -5.82 -16.15
C PHE A 63 2.99 -5.78 -15.41
N VAL A 64 2.37 -4.60 -15.31
CA VAL A 64 1.07 -4.41 -14.67
C VAL A 64 0.02 -5.26 -15.35
N GLU A 65 -0.02 -5.24 -16.70
CA GLU A 65 -0.97 -6.06 -17.46
C GLU A 65 -0.81 -7.54 -17.13
N THR A 66 0.40 -8.09 -17.20
CA THR A 66 0.67 -9.50 -16.89
C THR A 66 0.34 -9.84 -15.43
N LEU A 67 0.69 -8.93 -14.51
CA LEU A 67 0.39 -9.10 -13.10
C LEU A 67 -1.13 -9.14 -12.86
N TRP A 68 -1.87 -8.26 -13.51
CA TRP A 68 -3.30 -8.09 -13.34
C TRP A 68 -4.13 -9.19 -14.01
N SER A 69 -3.89 -9.49 -15.28
CA SER A 69 -4.73 -10.41 -16.05
C SER A 69 -4.36 -11.88 -15.88
N GLU A 70 -3.14 -12.19 -15.44
CA GLU A 70 -2.67 -13.57 -15.30
C GLU A 70 -2.31 -13.92 -13.86
N ARG A 71 -1.33 -13.23 -13.28
CA ARG A 71 -0.69 -13.68 -12.03
C ARG A 71 -1.60 -13.48 -10.80
N LEU A 72 -2.30 -12.35 -10.70
CA LEU A 72 -3.22 -12.07 -9.61
C LEU A 72 -4.41 -13.06 -9.60
N PRO A 73 -5.12 -13.28 -10.72
CA PRO A 73 -6.18 -14.29 -10.80
C PRO A 73 -5.70 -15.69 -10.44
N GLN A 74 -4.50 -16.09 -10.92
CA GLN A 74 -3.92 -17.38 -10.59
C GLN A 74 -3.60 -17.50 -9.08
N ALA A 75 -3.13 -16.42 -8.46
CA ALA A 75 -2.81 -16.40 -7.04
C ALA A 75 -4.06 -16.36 -6.14
N ALA A 76 -5.18 -15.81 -6.62
CA ALA A 76 -6.42 -15.62 -5.84
C ALA A 76 -6.93 -16.92 -5.18
N GLY A 77 -6.77 -18.07 -5.85
CA GLY A 77 -7.14 -19.38 -5.28
C GLY A 77 -6.32 -19.78 -4.04
N ASN A 78 -5.12 -19.20 -3.86
CA ASN A 78 -4.23 -19.43 -2.73
C ASN A 78 -4.40 -18.38 -1.62
N ALA A 79 -5.29 -17.38 -1.79
CA ALA A 79 -5.59 -16.41 -0.74
C ALA A 79 -6.14 -17.12 0.51
N ALA A 80 -5.74 -16.67 1.69
CA ALA A 80 -6.17 -17.24 2.95
C ALA A 80 -7.66 -16.97 3.20
N SER A 81 -8.33 -17.86 3.93
CA SER A 81 -9.73 -17.68 4.29
C SER A 81 -9.89 -16.55 5.30
N VAL A 82 -10.76 -15.57 5.02
CA VAL A 82 -11.05 -14.49 5.98
C VAL A 82 -11.58 -15.04 7.30
N ASP A 83 -12.36 -16.12 7.28
CA ASP A 83 -12.89 -16.78 8.46
C ASP A 83 -11.76 -17.30 9.37
N ASP A 84 -10.75 -17.96 8.79
CA ASP A 84 -9.63 -18.52 9.54
C ASP A 84 -8.76 -17.41 10.16
N VAL A 85 -8.53 -16.34 9.39
CA VAL A 85 -7.76 -15.19 9.84
C VAL A 85 -8.47 -14.45 10.97
N LEU A 86 -9.77 -14.17 10.84
CA LEU A 86 -10.54 -13.47 11.88
C LEU A 86 -10.70 -14.33 13.13
N ALA A 87 -10.94 -15.63 12.99
CA ALA A 87 -11.03 -16.55 14.11
C ALA A 87 -9.70 -16.61 14.89
N MET A 88 -8.56 -16.66 14.18
CA MET A 88 -7.25 -16.59 14.82
C MET A 88 -7.03 -15.24 15.49
N ALA A 89 -7.28 -14.14 14.77
CA ALA A 89 -7.06 -12.79 15.28
C ALA A 89 -7.91 -12.45 16.51
N ALA A 90 -9.10 -13.07 16.64
CA ALA A 90 -9.95 -12.92 17.82
C ALA A 90 -9.31 -13.49 19.10
N THR A 91 -8.39 -14.45 18.95
CA THR A 91 -7.68 -15.10 20.06
C THR A 91 -6.25 -14.61 20.21
N ASP A 92 -5.56 -14.39 19.09
CA ASP A 92 -4.16 -14.02 19.02
C ASP A 92 -3.87 -13.31 17.67
N ALA A 93 -3.94 -11.98 17.69
CA ALA A 93 -3.72 -11.14 16.52
C ALA A 93 -2.26 -11.18 16.03
N ASP A 94 -1.28 -11.34 16.92
CA ASP A 94 0.13 -11.41 16.53
C ASP A 94 0.40 -12.70 15.77
N ARG A 95 -0.20 -13.81 16.22
CA ARG A 95 -0.15 -15.09 15.52
C ARG A 95 -0.85 -15.03 14.16
N ALA A 96 -2.02 -14.39 14.06
CA ALA A 96 -2.71 -14.20 12.79
C ALA A 96 -1.83 -13.43 11.78
N ARG A 97 -1.16 -12.36 12.23
CA ARG A 97 -0.21 -11.61 11.40
C ARG A 97 0.99 -12.46 10.96
N SER A 98 1.54 -13.27 11.86
CA SER A 98 2.71 -14.10 11.56
C SER A 98 2.39 -15.28 10.63
N GLU A 99 1.21 -15.88 10.74
CA GLU A 99 0.83 -17.07 9.97
C GLU A 99 0.24 -16.73 8.60
N PHE A 100 -0.57 -15.69 8.50
CA PHE A 100 -1.30 -15.34 7.26
C PHE A 100 -0.76 -14.10 6.56
N GLY A 101 0.06 -13.31 7.25
CA GLY A 101 0.53 -12.04 6.77
C GLY A 101 1.93 -12.07 6.19
N ARG A 102 2.20 -11.08 5.33
CA ARG A 102 3.52 -10.79 4.77
C ARG A 102 4.03 -9.49 5.34
N GLU A 103 5.08 -9.54 6.14
CA GLU A 103 5.79 -8.35 6.61
C GLU A 103 6.72 -7.82 5.52
N VAL A 104 6.65 -6.51 5.26
CA VAL A 104 7.52 -5.84 4.28
C VAL A 104 8.40 -4.82 5.01
N GLY A 105 9.70 -5.09 5.02
CA GLY A 105 10.68 -4.32 5.79
C GLY A 105 10.68 -4.70 7.28
N LEU A 106 11.80 -4.43 7.96
CA LEU A 106 11.95 -4.76 9.38
C LEU A 106 11.00 -3.90 10.24
N GLY A 107 10.04 -4.53 10.93
CA GLY A 107 9.05 -3.84 11.74
C GLY A 107 8.00 -3.10 10.90
N GLY A 108 7.86 -3.47 9.63
CA GLY A 108 6.92 -2.86 8.71
C GLY A 108 5.46 -3.29 8.93
N PRO A 109 4.52 -2.76 8.14
CA PRO A 109 3.16 -3.28 8.12
C PRO A 109 3.15 -4.75 7.66
N THR A 110 2.15 -5.47 8.15
CA THR A 110 1.84 -6.82 7.71
C THR A 110 0.72 -6.74 6.68
N PHE A 111 0.96 -7.27 5.48
CA PHE A 111 -0.06 -7.32 4.43
C PHE A 111 -0.74 -8.68 4.39
N LEU A 112 -2.05 -8.68 4.18
CA LEU A 112 -2.88 -9.88 4.14
C LEU A 112 -3.49 -10.05 2.76
N PHE A 113 -3.48 -11.28 2.23
CA PHE A 113 -4.13 -11.62 0.97
C PHE A 113 -5.23 -12.65 1.22
N LEU A 114 -6.48 -12.19 1.21
CA LEU A 114 -7.61 -12.91 1.76
C LEU A 114 -8.72 -13.12 0.74
N ARG A 115 -9.45 -14.21 0.89
CA ARG A 115 -10.71 -14.49 0.20
C ARG A 115 -11.81 -14.75 1.21
N GLY A 116 -13.04 -14.39 0.87
CA GLY A 116 -14.13 -14.51 1.80
C GLY A 116 -15.49 -14.22 1.20
N ARG A 117 -16.51 -14.45 2.03
CA ARG A 117 -17.88 -14.06 1.76
C ARG A 117 -18.43 -13.30 2.94
N GLY A 118 -19.17 -12.23 2.68
CA GLY A 118 -19.72 -11.37 3.71
C GLY A 118 -21.07 -10.81 3.31
N ARG A 119 -21.91 -10.51 4.29
CA ARG A 119 -23.19 -9.84 4.07
C ARG A 119 -23.00 -8.34 4.24
N ILE A 120 -23.47 -7.56 3.27
CA ILE A 120 -23.43 -6.09 3.36
C ILE A 120 -24.33 -5.64 4.50
N GLU A 121 -23.77 -5.00 5.51
CA GLU A 121 -24.50 -4.35 6.60
C GLU A 121 -24.83 -2.89 6.23
N SER A 122 -23.84 -2.18 5.69
CA SER A 122 -23.98 -0.82 5.24
C SER A 122 -22.90 -0.50 4.20
N PHE A 123 -23.13 0.52 3.38
CA PHE A 123 -22.11 1.03 2.47
C PHE A 123 -22.36 2.51 2.16
N ASN A 124 -21.31 3.20 1.76
CA ASN A 124 -21.34 4.58 1.31
C ASN A 124 -20.47 4.76 0.05
N GLU A 125 -20.06 5.99 -0.27
CA GLU A 125 -19.25 6.26 -1.45
C GLU A 125 -17.84 5.65 -1.38
N ASP A 126 -17.28 5.42 -0.19
CA ASP A 126 -15.90 5.00 -0.02
C ASP A 126 -15.75 3.61 0.61
N GLU A 127 -16.74 3.16 1.37
CA GLU A 127 -16.63 1.97 2.21
C GLU A 127 -17.87 1.07 2.09
N CYS A 128 -17.64 -0.24 2.07
CA CYS A 128 -18.67 -1.28 2.19
C CYS A 128 -18.39 -2.15 3.40
N HIS A 129 -19.25 -2.06 4.41
CA HIS A 129 -19.14 -2.81 5.66
C HIS A 129 -19.83 -4.16 5.54
N LEU A 130 -19.08 -5.21 5.87
CA LEU A 130 -19.48 -6.60 5.77
C LEU A 130 -19.48 -7.27 7.14
N ILE A 131 -20.52 -8.06 7.38
CA ILE A 131 -20.55 -9.06 8.44
C ILE A 131 -20.10 -10.40 7.86
N ILE A 132 -19.10 -11.00 8.48
CA ILE A 132 -18.65 -12.37 8.17
C ILE A 132 -19.38 -13.33 9.11
N GLU A 133 -20.08 -14.31 8.53
CA GLU A 133 -20.93 -15.22 9.31
C GLU A 133 -20.10 -16.02 10.32
N GLY A 134 -20.53 -16.03 11.59
CA GLY A 134 -19.82 -16.75 12.66
C GLY A 134 -18.60 -16.03 13.22
N GLN A 135 -18.22 -14.86 12.69
CA GLN A 135 -17.13 -14.04 13.22
C GLN A 135 -17.66 -12.87 14.05
N LYS A 136 -16.86 -12.43 15.03
CA LYS A 136 -17.19 -11.23 15.82
C LYS A 136 -16.71 -9.96 15.12
N GLN A 137 -15.51 -10.00 14.57
CA GLN A 137 -14.95 -8.87 13.83
C GLN A 137 -15.64 -8.69 12.49
N SER A 138 -15.71 -7.44 12.06
CA SER A 138 -16.26 -7.05 10.77
C SER A 138 -15.16 -6.85 9.71
N VAL A 139 -15.56 -6.81 8.44
CA VAL A 139 -14.68 -6.48 7.32
C VAL A 139 -15.19 -5.22 6.64
N THR A 140 -14.30 -4.31 6.28
CA THR A 140 -14.61 -3.17 5.43
C THR A 140 -13.89 -3.33 4.10
N LEU A 141 -14.64 -3.41 3.01
CA LEU A 141 -14.07 -3.26 1.67
C LEU A 141 -13.94 -1.78 1.33
N GLU A 142 -12.75 -1.36 0.94
CA GLU A 142 -12.49 -0.04 0.39
C GLU A 142 -13.01 -0.01 -1.05
N ILE A 143 -14.04 0.80 -1.31
CA ILE A 143 -14.73 0.91 -2.60
C ILE A 143 -14.72 2.34 -3.16
N GLY A 144 -13.97 3.25 -2.52
CA GLY A 144 -13.71 4.62 -2.99
C GLY A 144 -12.39 4.73 -3.73
N ILE A 145 -11.70 5.86 -3.53
CA ILE A 145 -10.35 6.07 -4.04
C ILE A 145 -9.36 5.21 -3.25
N LEU A 146 -8.57 4.40 -3.95
CA LEU A 146 -7.66 3.43 -3.36
C LEU A 146 -6.24 3.99 -3.24
N LEU A 147 -5.70 3.92 -2.03
CA LEU A 147 -4.36 4.41 -1.70
C LEU A 147 -3.47 3.30 -1.15
N GLY A 148 -2.17 3.59 -1.04
CA GLY A 148 -1.21 2.68 -0.44
C GLY A 148 -0.78 1.53 -1.35
N ASN A 149 -0.29 0.46 -0.74
CA ASN A 149 0.44 -0.60 -1.43
C ASN A 149 -0.13 -2.01 -1.20
N ALA A 150 -1.32 -2.12 -0.60
CA ALA A 150 -1.86 -3.41 -0.17
C ALA A 150 -1.89 -4.44 -1.30
N VAL A 151 -2.37 -4.06 -2.50
CA VAL A 151 -2.44 -4.96 -3.66
C VAL A 151 -1.07 -5.44 -4.11
N ARG A 152 -0.09 -4.52 -4.16
CA ARG A 152 1.29 -4.82 -4.56
C ARG A 152 1.97 -5.76 -3.56
N ASP A 153 1.83 -5.46 -2.27
CA ASP A 153 2.66 -6.05 -1.22
C ASP A 153 2.06 -7.30 -0.59
N ALA A 154 0.73 -7.46 -0.57
CA ALA A 154 0.05 -8.61 0.06
C ALA A 154 0.29 -9.93 -0.66
N THR A 155 0.36 -9.91 -1.99
CA THR A 155 0.37 -11.14 -2.79
C THR A 155 1.74 -11.79 -2.89
N GLY A 156 2.81 -11.06 -2.56
CA GLY A 156 4.19 -11.53 -2.70
C GLY A 156 4.64 -11.76 -4.15
N LEU A 157 3.84 -11.33 -5.14
CA LEU A 157 4.12 -11.50 -6.57
C LEU A 157 5.12 -10.47 -7.10
N VAL A 158 5.40 -9.42 -6.34
CA VAL A 158 6.24 -8.30 -6.76
C VAL A 158 7.42 -8.15 -5.81
N SER A 159 8.62 -7.99 -6.36
CA SER A 159 9.83 -7.67 -5.62
C SER A 159 10.38 -6.31 -6.04
N ILE A 160 10.80 -5.51 -5.05
CA ILE A 160 11.41 -4.19 -5.32
C ILE A 160 12.65 -4.29 -6.23
N GLY A 161 13.36 -5.41 -6.22
CA GLY A 161 14.55 -5.64 -7.05
C GLY A 161 14.25 -5.82 -8.55
N GLU A 162 12.98 -5.94 -8.93
CA GLU A 162 12.54 -6.01 -10.33
C GLU A 162 12.37 -4.60 -10.95
N PHE A 163 12.51 -3.54 -10.14
CA PHE A 163 12.27 -2.16 -10.56
C PHE A 163 13.56 -1.33 -10.50
N PRO A 164 13.76 -0.41 -11.46
CA PRO A 164 14.98 0.39 -11.54
C PRO A 164 15.11 1.42 -10.41
N ASN A 165 13.99 1.87 -9.85
CA ASN A 165 13.94 2.84 -8.77
C ASN A 165 12.60 2.79 -8.03
N SER A 166 12.52 3.52 -6.92
CA SER A 166 11.31 3.60 -6.08
C SER A 166 10.14 4.35 -6.74
N GLN A 167 10.39 5.20 -7.75
CA GLN A 167 9.32 5.91 -8.44
C GLN A 167 8.50 4.94 -9.28
N GLU A 168 9.15 4.07 -10.06
CA GLU A 168 8.47 3.02 -10.84
C GLU A 168 7.76 2.00 -9.94
N PHE A 169 8.37 1.64 -8.81
CA PHE A 169 7.75 0.74 -7.84
C PHE A 169 6.49 1.33 -7.17
N ASN A 170 6.44 2.64 -6.98
CA ASN A 170 5.24 3.32 -6.47
C ASN A 170 4.21 3.56 -7.58
N ARG A 171 4.66 3.79 -8.82
CA ARG A 171 3.78 3.86 -9.99
C ARG A 171 3.00 2.55 -10.17
N LEU A 172 3.65 1.41 -9.96
CA LEU A 172 2.98 0.10 -9.93
C LEU A 172 1.78 0.08 -8.98
N SER A 173 1.96 0.54 -7.73
CA SER A 173 0.87 0.58 -6.75
C SER A 173 -0.29 1.43 -7.23
N ALA A 174 0.00 2.61 -7.78
CA ALA A 174 -1.02 3.51 -8.29
C ALA A 174 -1.80 2.89 -9.47
N GLU A 175 -1.10 2.21 -10.39
CA GLU A 175 -1.74 1.57 -11.54
C GLU A 175 -2.61 0.37 -11.12
N LEU A 176 -2.15 -0.43 -10.14
CA LEU A 176 -2.94 -1.54 -9.58
C LEU A 176 -4.20 -1.04 -8.86
N ASN A 177 -4.07 0.02 -8.07
CA ASN A 177 -5.20 0.64 -7.38
C ASN A 177 -6.22 1.18 -8.40
N GLN A 178 -5.76 1.86 -9.44
CA GLN A 178 -6.64 2.36 -10.50
C GLN A 178 -7.40 1.23 -11.19
N ARG A 179 -6.78 0.07 -11.44
CA ARG A 179 -7.48 -1.09 -12.00
C ARG A 179 -8.50 -1.69 -11.04
N CYS A 180 -8.22 -1.74 -9.74
CA CYS A 180 -9.22 -2.14 -8.75
C CYS A 180 -10.43 -1.20 -8.78
N GLU A 181 -10.21 0.12 -8.86
CA GLU A 181 -11.28 1.10 -8.98
C GLU A 181 -12.13 0.91 -10.24
N SER A 182 -11.48 0.83 -11.41
CA SER A 182 -12.18 0.85 -12.71
C SER A 182 -12.72 -0.52 -13.15
N GLU A 183 -12.03 -1.61 -12.83
CA GLU A 183 -12.34 -2.95 -13.34
C GLU A 183 -13.02 -3.85 -12.31
N VAL A 184 -12.91 -3.56 -11.01
CA VAL A 184 -13.50 -4.38 -9.94
C VAL A 184 -14.64 -3.65 -9.24
N ILE A 185 -14.38 -2.43 -8.76
CA ILE A 185 -15.32 -1.69 -7.92
C ILE A 185 -16.40 -1.01 -8.77
N SER A 186 -16.01 -0.28 -9.81
CA SER A 186 -16.97 0.46 -10.64
C SER A 186 -18.06 -0.43 -11.26
N PRO A 187 -17.76 -1.63 -11.82
CA PRO A 187 -18.78 -2.48 -12.43
C PRO A 187 -19.82 -3.06 -11.47
N VAL A 188 -19.47 -3.24 -10.19
CA VAL A 188 -20.35 -3.87 -9.19
C VAL A 188 -21.06 -2.88 -8.28
N ARG A 189 -20.68 -1.60 -8.33
CA ARG A 189 -21.20 -0.54 -7.45
C ARG A 189 -22.73 -0.47 -7.42
N ASP A 190 -23.38 -0.50 -8.58
CA ASP A 190 -24.84 -0.43 -8.68
C ASP A 190 -25.55 -1.71 -8.20
N SER A 191 -24.81 -2.80 -8.01
CA SER A 191 -25.32 -4.07 -7.50
C SER A 191 -25.15 -4.24 -5.99
N LEU A 192 -24.45 -3.30 -5.32
CA LEU A 192 -24.31 -3.31 -3.87
C LEU A 192 -25.64 -2.94 -3.21
N ALA A 193 -26.12 -3.81 -2.34
CA ALA A 193 -27.35 -3.59 -1.59
C ALA A 193 -27.19 -4.14 -0.18
N VAL A 194 -27.73 -3.43 0.81
CA VAL A 194 -27.77 -3.91 2.19
C VAL A 194 -28.49 -5.26 2.24
N GLY A 195 -27.90 -6.21 2.97
CA GLY A 195 -28.39 -7.59 3.10
C GLY A 195 -27.92 -8.55 2.00
N ALA A 196 -27.38 -8.05 0.88
CA ALA A 196 -26.81 -8.86 -0.18
C ALA A 196 -25.55 -9.60 0.30
N LEU A 197 -25.33 -10.80 -0.26
CA LEU A 197 -24.11 -11.57 -0.03
C LEU A 197 -23.08 -11.17 -1.09
N VAL A 198 -21.87 -10.85 -0.66
CA VAL A 198 -20.73 -10.62 -1.57
C VAL A 198 -19.69 -11.70 -1.39
N GLU A 199 -19.04 -12.08 -2.48
CA GLU A 199 -17.81 -12.86 -2.50
C GLU A 199 -16.67 -11.97 -2.96
N PHE A 200 -15.54 -12.04 -2.28
CA PHE A 200 -14.41 -11.16 -2.56
C PHE A 200 -13.07 -11.88 -2.42
N VAL A 201 -12.10 -11.35 -3.14
CA VAL A 201 -10.67 -11.53 -2.87
C VAL A 201 -10.08 -10.14 -2.70
N GLY A 202 -9.35 -9.91 -1.61
CA GLY A 202 -8.86 -8.59 -1.26
C GLY A 202 -7.54 -8.60 -0.53
N CYS A 203 -6.87 -7.45 -0.57
CA CYS A 203 -5.59 -7.22 0.05
C CYS A 203 -5.72 -6.19 1.18
N GLY A 204 -5.22 -6.52 2.37
CA GLY A 204 -5.30 -5.65 3.55
C GLY A 204 -3.93 -5.27 4.09
N GLU A 205 -3.90 -4.19 4.86
CA GLU A 205 -2.72 -3.75 5.61
C GLU A 205 -3.06 -3.71 7.11
N VAL A 206 -2.26 -4.41 7.92
CA VAL A 206 -2.39 -4.47 9.38
C VAL A 206 -1.10 -3.96 10.00
N ARG A 207 -1.21 -2.91 10.81
CA ARG A 207 -0.10 -2.31 11.57
C ARG A 207 -0.18 -2.65 13.04
N LYS A 208 -1.40 -2.77 13.56
CA LYS A 208 -1.72 -2.97 14.97
C LYS A 208 -2.79 -4.04 15.11
N ASN A 209 -2.87 -4.62 16.29
CA ASN A 209 -3.78 -5.73 16.58
C ASN A 209 -5.26 -5.33 16.50
N ASN A 210 -5.57 -4.03 16.63
CA ASN A 210 -6.93 -3.52 16.46
C ASN A 210 -7.33 -3.27 15.00
N ASP A 211 -6.42 -3.43 14.03
CA ASP A 211 -6.74 -3.26 12.61
C ASP A 211 -7.50 -4.49 12.03
N PHE A 212 -7.76 -5.52 12.85
CA PHE A 212 -8.62 -6.65 12.50
C PHE A 212 -10.12 -6.38 12.74
N ASP A 213 -10.50 -5.25 13.32
CA ASP A 213 -11.92 -4.91 13.56
C ASP A 213 -12.20 -3.39 13.43
N PRO A 214 -12.73 -2.94 12.27
CA PRO A 214 -12.94 -3.73 11.06
C PRO A 214 -11.61 -4.03 10.37
N LEU A 215 -11.49 -5.24 9.81
CA LEU A 215 -10.40 -5.55 8.89
C LEU A 215 -10.64 -4.87 7.54
N ARG A 216 -9.73 -3.98 7.15
CA ARG A 216 -9.82 -3.19 5.90
C ARG A 216 -9.14 -3.90 4.74
N LEU A 217 -9.85 -4.05 3.63
CA LEU A 217 -9.38 -4.74 2.43
C LEU A 217 -9.66 -3.92 1.17
N VAL A 218 -8.67 -3.87 0.28
CA VAL A 218 -8.82 -3.43 -1.10
C VAL A 218 -9.25 -4.63 -1.95
N PRO A 219 -10.45 -4.64 -2.55
CA PRO A 219 -10.92 -5.77 -3.34
C PRO A 219 -10.21 -5.81 -4.71
N ILE A 220 -9.63 -6.98 -5.03
CA ILE A 220 -9.11 -7.28 -6.37
C ILE A 220 -10.06 -8.15 -7.19
N GLN A 221 -11.04 -8.78 -6.52
CA GLN A 221 -12.20 -9.44 -7.10
C GLN A 221 -13.38 -9.19 -6.17
N LEU A 222 -14.53 -8.83 -6.73
CA LEU A 222 -15.75 -8.56 -5.97
C LEU A 222 -16.96 -8.99 -6.80
N ASN A 223 -17.79 -9.86 -6.24
CA ASN A 223 -19.01 -10.35 -6.85
C ASN A 223 -20.17 -10.16 -5.88
N ALA A 224 -21.13 -9.30 -6.23
CA ALA A 224 -22.38 -9.15 -5.48
C ALA A 224 -23.41 -10.17 -5.96
N MET A 225 -23.88 -11.02 -5.06
CA MET A 225 -24.99 -11.93 -5.32
C MET A 225 -26.29 -11.19 -5.04
N LYS A 226 -27.23 -11.23 -5.99
CA LYS A 226 -28.57 -10.67 -5.76
C LYS A 226 -29.22 -11.40 -4.56
N PRO A 227 -29.87 -10.68 -3.64
CA PRO A 227 -30.75 -11.32 -2.66
C PRO A 227 -31.75 -12.20 -3.40
N ALA A 228 -31.96 -13.43 -2.95
CA ALA A 228 -33.03 -14.26 -3.49
C ALA A 228 -34.34 -13.47 -3.36
N GLU A 229 -35.01 -13.18 -4.48
CA GLU A 229 -36.36 -12.63 -4.46
C GLU A 229 -37.22 -13.60 -3.66
N SER A 230 -37.65 -13.17 -2.47
CA SER A 230 -38.65 -13.90 -1.69
C SER A 230 -39.90 -13.96 -2.56
N THR A 231 -40.15 -15.13 -3.15
CA THR A 231 -41.43 -15.43 -3.77
C THR A 231 -42.47 -15.42 -2.66
N GLU A 232 -43.31 -14.38 -2.63
CA GLU A 232 -44.51 -14.31 -1.78
C GLU A 232 -45.51 -15.40 -2.13
#